data_AF-A0A852YSR1-F1
#
_entry.id   AF-A0A852YSR1-F1
#
_cell.length_a   1.000
_cell.length_b   1.000
_cell.length_c   1.000
_cell.angle_alpha   90.00
_cell.angle_beta   90.00
_cell.angle_gamma   90.00
#
_symmetry.space_group_name_H-M   'P 1'
#
loop_
_entity.id
_entity.type
_entity.pdbx_description
1 polymer ?
#
loop_
_entity_poly.entity_id
_entity_poly.type
_entity_poly.pdbx_seq_one_letter_code
_entity_poly.pdbx_strand_id
1 'polypeptide(L)'
;MTDQGLQNRQERFITELRREAANLSAAENHLVRQARKRLAELRRGVGRSYPAPAAYDLVLQYDPPETQEQAWLLTAGLFALHPMKEASGSRSLGSSLGQLHGVGATEARLRQLATVDQARLPHYLRQAVQLLRSHDVGIDYLRLLRDLCVLTNPKVDTHKLRLRWVRDYYRTVHARTGNSSTKGKAA
;
A
#
# COMPACT_ATOMS: atom_id res chain seq x y z
N MET A 1 -21.40 1.60 14.58
CA MET A 1 -20.00 1.12 14.72
C MET A 1 -19.14 2.31 15.09
N THR A 2 -18.40 2.28 16.21
CA THR A 2 -17.53 3.40 16.59
C THR A 2 -16.31 3.45 15.68
N ASP A 3 -15.84 4.66 15.35
CA ASP A 3 -14.67 4.86 14.49
C ASP A 3 -13.42 4.14 15.05
N GLN A 4 -13.27 4.16 16.39
CA GLN A 4 -12.21 3.43 17.10
C GLN A 4 -12.26 1.91 16.88
N GLY A 5 -13.47 1.32 16.83
CA GLY A 5 -13.63 -0.11 16.61
C GLY A 5 -13.15 -0.53 15.22
N LEU A 6 -13.43 0.29 14.20
CA LEU A 6 -12.96 0.05 12.84
C LEU A 6 -11.44 0.19 12.73
N GLN A 7 -10.86 1.24 13.33
CA GLN A 7 -9.42 1.47 13.33
C GLN A 7 -8.67 0.28 13.97
N ASN A 8 -9.16 -0.24 15.10
CA ASN A 8 -8.58 -1.40 15.76
C ASN A 8 -8.63 -2.67 14.87
N ARG A 9 -9.71 -2.87 14.09
CA ARG A 9 -9.80 -4.00 13.15
C ARG A 9 -8.78 -3.87 12.02
N GLN A 10 -8.65 -2.67 11.44
CA GLN A 10 -7.65 -2.38 10.40
C GLN A 10 -6.22 -2.65 10.90
N GLU A 11 -5.91 -2.24 12.12
CA GLU A 11 -4.59 -2.44 12.72
C GLU A 11 -4.26 -3.90 12.96
N ARG A 12 -5.21 -4.69 13.49
CA ARG A 12 -5.03 -6.15 13.64
C ARG A 12 -4.80 -6.83 12.30
N PHE A 13 -5.56 -6.46 11.28
CA PHE A 13 -5.40 -7.00 9.93
C PHE A 13 -4.01 -6.72 9.34
N ILE A 14 -3.53 -5.48 9.41
CA ILE A 14 -2.18 -5.13 8.92
C ILE A 14 -1.10 -5.82 9.76
N THR A 15 -1.29 -5.95 11.07
CA THR A 15 -0.36 -6.66 11.95
C THR A 15 -0.21 -8.12 11.53
N GLU A 16 -1.29 -8.77 11.18
CA GLU A 16 -1.28 -10.17 10.74
C GLU A 16 -0.66 -10.34 9.35
N LEU A 17 -0.90 -9.41 8.41
CA LEU A 17 -0.16 -9.38 7.14
C LEU A 17 1.36 -9.23 7.37
N ARG A 18 1.77 -8.36 8.30
CA ARG A 18 3.19 -8.19 8.68
C ARG A 18 3.76 -9.45 9.31
N ARG A 19 2.99 -10.17 10.12
CA ARG A 19 3.38 -11.46 10.69
C ARG A 19 3.64 -12.50 9.59
N GLU A 20 2.75 -12.59 8.60
CA GLU A 20 2.95 -13.46 7.43
C GLU A 20 4.23 -13.11 6.65
N ALA A 21 4.52 -11.82 6.47
CA ALA A 21 5.76 -11.39 5.85
C ALA A 21 7.00 -11.75 6.70
N ALA A 22 6.93 -11.64 8.02
CA ALA A 22 8.02 -12.02 8.92
C ALA A 22 8.32 -13.52 8.84
N ASN A 23 7.28 -14.35 8.68
CA ASN A 23 7.40 -15.80 8.52
C ASN A 23 8.17 -16.21 7.24
N LEU A 24 8.32 -15.33 6.25
CA LEU A 24 9.17 -15.59 5.07
C LEU A 24 10.66 -15.73 5.43
N SER A 25 11.07 -15.17 6.58
CA SER A 25 12.43 -15.23 7.13
C SER A 25 12.54 -16.12 8.37
N ALA A 26 11.52 -16.94 8.68
CA ALA A 26 11.55 -17.84 9.83
C ALA A 26 12.56 -18.98 9.64
N ALA A 27 13.11 -19.50 10.73
CA ALA A 27 14.01 -20.65 10.72
C ALA A 27 13.30 -21.95 10.31
N GLU A 28 12.01 -22.05 10.61
CA GLU A 28 11.21 -23.25 10.38
C GLU A 28 10.66 -23.31 8.95
N ASN A 29 11.08 -24.33 8.20
CA ASN A 29 10.69 -24.52 6.80
C ASN A 29 9.18 -24.58 6.57
N HIS A 30 8.41 -25.11 7.52
CA HIS A 30 6.95 -25.21 7.37
C HIS A 30 6.27 -23.83 7.43
N LEU A 31 6.74 -22.92 8.29
CA LEU A 31 6.26 -21.53 8.36
C LEU A 31 6.55 -20.77 7.07
N VAL A 32 7.77 -20.91 6.54
CA VAL A 32 8.17 -20.26 5.27
C VAL A 32 7.28 -20.74 4.12
N ARG A 33 7.01 -22.05 4.02
CA ARG A 33 6.12 -22.61 2.99
C ARG A 33 4.69 -22.10 3.13
N GLN A 34 4.16 -22.05 4.34
CA GLN A 34 2.80 -21.56 4.60
C GLN A 34 2.66 -20.08 4.26
N ALA A 35 3.61 -19.24 4.67
CA ALA A 35 3.64 -17.81 4.34
C ALA A 35 3.72 -17.58 2.82
N ARG A 36 4.59 -18.32 2.12
CA ARG A 36 4.69 -18.24 0.66
C ARG A 36 3.37 -18.61 -0.02
N LYS A 37 2.68 -19.65 0.46
CA LYS A 37 1.37 -20.07 -0.06
C LYS A 37 0.32 -18.99 0.16
N ARG A 38 0.16 -18.50 1.39
CA ARG A 38 -0.81 -17.44 1.74
C ARG A 38 -0.58 -16.17 0.93
N LEU A 39 0.67 -15.67 0.86
CA LEU A 39 1.00 -14.49 0.05
C LEU A 39 0.82 -14.73 -1.45
N ALA A 40 0.99 -15.96 -1.95
CA ALA A 40 0.71 -16.29 -3.35
C ALA A 40 -0.79 -16.22 -3.67
N GLU A 41 -1.64 -16.69 -2.76
CA GLU A 41 -3.09 -16.61 -2.87
C GLU A 41 -3.56 -15.14 -2.88
N LEU A 42 -3.04 -14.31 -1.96
CA LEU A 42 -3.32 -12.87 -1.93
C LEU A 42 -2.87 -12.16 -3.22
N ARG A 43 -1.67 -12.48 -3.74
CA ARG A 43 -1.17 -11.91 -5.01
C ARG A 43 -2.06 -12.23 -6.20
N ARG A 44 -2.69 -13.40 -6.24
CA ARG A 44 -3.56 -13.81 -7.35
C ARG A 44 -4.86 -13.00 -7.39
N GLY A 45 -5.30 -12.45 -6.26
CA GLY A 45 -6.51 -11.63 -6.15
C GLY A 45 -6.36 -10.16 -6.55
N VAL A 46 -5.12 -9.64 -6.71
CA VAL A 46 -4.89 -8.21 -6.96
C VAL A 46 -5.51 -7.78 -8.29
N GLY A 47 -6.43 -6.82 -8.24
CA GLY A 47 -7.01 -6.20 -9.43
C GLY A 47 -7.99 -7.09 -10.22
N ARG A 48 -8.48 -8.17 -9.60
CA ARG A 48 -9.59 -8.97 -10.15
C ARG A 48 -10.90 -8.55 -9.51
N SER A 49 -11.99 -8.59 -10.27
CA SER A 49 -13.34 -8.38 -9.75
C SER A 49 -13.77 -9.46 -8.75
N TYR A 50 -13.15 -10.65 -8.82
CA TYR A 50 -13.38 -11.79 -7.93
C TYR A 50 -12.03 -12.36 -7.45
N PRO A 51 -11.59 -12.01 -6.23
CA PRO A 51 -10.46 -12.64 -5.56
C PRO A 51 -10.67 -14.14 -5.33
N ALA A 52 -9.57 -14.88 -5.10
CA ALA A 52 -9.66 -16.30 -4.76
C ALA A 52 -10.38 -16.49 -3.40
N PRO A 53 -11.12 -17.59 -3.17
CA PRO A 53 -11.81 -17.85 -1.90
C PRO A 53 -10.90 -17.69 -0.66
N ALA A 54 -9.67 -18.21 -0.72
CA ALA A 54 -8.70 -18.07 0.37
C ALA A 54 -8.33 -16.62 0.73
N ALA A 55 -8.44 -15.68 -0.22
CA ALA A 55 -8.22 -14.26 0.07
C ALA A 55 -9.38 -13.66 0.87
N TYR A 56 -10.61 -14.14 0.66
CA TYR A 56 -11.77 -13.78 1.47
C TYR A 56 -11.62 -14.30 2.88
N ASP A 57 -11.23 -15.56 3.08
CA ASP A 57 -11.06 -16.14 4.42
C ASP A 57 -10.11 -15.30 5.29
N LEU A 58 -8.97 -14.89 4.72
CA LEU A 58 -7.98 -14.08 5.43
C LEU A 58 -8.48 -12.67 5.75
N VAL A 59 -9.34 -12.08 4.92
CA VAL A 59 -9.83 -10.71 5.10
C VAL A 59 -11.08 -10.65 5.98
N LEU A 60 -12.06 -11.52 5.72
CA LEU A 60 -13.37 -11.52 6.37
C LEU A 60 -13.30 -11.87 7.85
N GLN A 61 -12.28 -12.64 8.29
CA GLN A 61 -12.06 -12.92 9.71
C GLN A 61 -11.84 -11.66 10.58
N TYR A 62 -11.53 -10.51 9.97
CA TYR A 62 -11.36 -9.23 10.68
C TYR A 62 -12.62 -8.37 10.71
N ASP A 63 -13.75 -8.89 10.18
CA ASP A 63 -15.04 -8.21 10.13
C ASP A 63 -14.95 -6.80 9.50
N PRO A 64 -14.43 -6.69 8.25
CA PRO A 64 -14.48 -5.43 7.51
C PRO A 64 -15.93 -5.05 7.22
N PRO A 65 -16.29 -3.75 7.21
CA PRO A 65 -17.58 -3.34 6.65
C PRO A 65 -17.71 -3.81 5.20
N GLU A 66 -18.88 -4.32 4.80
CA GLU A 66 -19.13 -4.80 3.42
C GLU A 66 -18.70 -3.77 2.35
N THR A 67 -19.00 -2.49 2.60
CA THR A 67 -18.62 -1.36 1.73
C THR A 67 -17.11 -1.14 1.60
N GLN A 68 -16.29 -1.71 2.49
CA GLN A 68 -14.84 -1.59 2.52
C GLN A 68 -14.11 -2.89 2.17
N GLU A 69 -14.79 -4.03 2.07
CA GLU A 69 -14.17 -5.34 1.78
C GLU A 69 -13.21 -5.30 0.59
N GLN A 70 -13.62 -4.63 -0.51
CA GLN A 70 -12.78 -4.48 -1.69
C GLN A 70 -11.48 -3.73 -1.40
N ALA A 71 -11.50 -2.70 -0.55
CA ALA A 71 -10.30 -1.97 -0.15
C ALA A 71 -9.36 -2.85 0.69
N TRP A 72 -9.92 -3.70 1.55
CA TRP A 72 -9.15 -4.63 2.38
C TRP A 72 -8.49 -5.73 1.53
N LEU A 73 -9.26 -6.34 0.62
CA LEU A 73 -8.77 -7.33 -0.34
C LEU A 73 -7.68 -6.75 -1.25
N LEU A 74 -7.91 -5.54 -1.77
CA LEU A 74 -6.92 -4.83 -2.59
C LEU A 74 -5.64 -4.57 -1.79
N THR A 75 -5.76 -4.10 -0.55
CA THR A 75 -4.60 -3.88 0.34
C THR A 75 -3.84 -5.17 0.59
N ALA A 76 -4.51 -6.28 0.89
CA ALA A 76 -3.88 -7.59 1.12
C ALA A 76 -3.06 -8.03 -0.11
N GLY A 77 -3.64 -7.86 -1.29
CA GLY A 77 -2.98 -8.15 -2.55
C GLY A 77 -1.75 -7.28 -2.79
N LEU A 78 -1.89 -5.97 -2.62
CA LEU A 78 -0.78 -5.01 -2.79
C LEU A 78 0.34 -5.27 -1.77
N PHE A 79 -0.01 -5.62 -0.54
CA PHE A 79 0.95 -6.04 0.48
C PHE A 79 1.71 -7.29 0.03
N ALA A 80 1.00 -8.31 -0.46
CA ALA A 80 1.63 -9.56 -0.86
C ALA A 80 2.55 -9.41 -2.10
N LEU A 81 2.38 -8.35 -2.90
CA LEU A 81 3.30 -8.00 -3.99
C LEU A 81 4.60 -7.38 -3.49
N HIS A 82 4.57 -6.64 -2.38
CA HIS A 82 5.71 -5.96 -1.77
C HIS A 82 5.67 -6.08 -0.24
N PRO A 83 5.91 -7.28 0.31
CA PRO A 83 5.84 -7.55 1.75
C PRO A 83 7.15 -7.08 2.41
N MET A 84 7.39 -5.77 2.39
CA MET A 84 8.60 -5.19 2.96
C MET A 84 8.37 -4.83 4.43
N LYS A 85 9.38 -5.07 5.27
CA LYS A 85 9.41 -4.55 6.64
C LYS A 85 9.45 -3.02 6.53
N GLU A 86 8.64 -2.33 7.32
CA GLU A 86 8.41 -0.89 7.18
C GLU A 86 9.71 -0.14 6.87
N ALA A 87 9.70 0.68 5.82
CA ALA A 87 10.74 1.68 5.69
C ALA A 87 10.66 2.57 6.94
N SER A 88 11.78 2.78 7.63
CA SER A 88 11.84 3.63 8.82
C SER A 88 11.07 4.94 8.58
N GLY A 89 9.88 5.04 9.20
CA GLY A 89 8.91 6.14 9.04
C GLY A 89 7.65 5.76 8.24
N SER A 90 6.48 6.00 8.85
CA SER A 90 5.15 5.92 8.22
C SER A 90 5.08 6.80 6.96
N ARG A 91 5.33 6.20 5.79
CA ARG A 91 5.32 6.90 4.49
C ARG A 91 4.03 6.59 3.75
N SER A 92 3.30 7.65 3.39
CA SER A 92 2.19 7.54 2.44
C SER A 92 2.69 7.05 1.08
N LEU A 93 1.76 6.58 0.22
CA LEU A 93 2.09 6.19 -1.15
C LEU A 93 2.77 7.35 -1.91
N GLY A 94 2.24 8.57 -1.77
CA GLY A 94 2.82 9.78 -2.36
C GLY A 94 4.25 10.02 -1.89
N SER A 95 4.50 9.93 -0.57
CA SER A 95 5.85 10.09 0.00
C SER A 95 6.81 9.02 -0.50
N SER A 96 6.35 7.77 -0.61
CA SER A 96 7.14 6.63 -1.09
C SER A 96 7.54 6.83 -2.55
N LEU A 97 6.61 7.23 -3.41
CA LEU A 97 6.92 7.59 -4.81
C LEU A 97 7.85 8.81 -4.89
N GLY A 98 7.75 9.77 -3.97
CA GLY A 98 8.63 10.93 -3.92
C GLY A 98 10.10 10.59 -3.69
N GLN A 99 10.40 9.46 -3.03
CA GLN A 99 11.77 8.95 -2.89
C GLN A 99 12.37 8.52 -4.23
N LEU A 100 11.53 8.12 -5.18
CA LEU A 100 11.91 7.70 -6.53
C LEU A 100 11.72 8.81 -7.57
N HIS A 101 11.66 10.07 -7.13
CA HIS A 101 11.64 11.20 -8.07
C HIS A 101 12.88 11.18 -8.98
N GLY A 102 12.66 11.41 -10.28
CA GLY A 102 13.69 11.28 -11.32
C GLY A 102 14.01 9.85 -11.76
N VAL A 103 13.44 8.83 -11.10
CA VAL A 103 13.63 7.41 -11.48
C VAL A 103 12.44 6.96 -12.31
N GLY A 104 12.67 6.64 -13.58
CA GLY A 104 11.64 6.19 -14.52
C GLY A 104 10.44 7.13 -14.60
N ALA A 105 9.26 6.59 -14.92
CA ALA A 105 8.01 7.35 -15.06
C ALA A 105 7.27 7.59 -13.73
N THR A 106 7.99 7.87 -12.63
CA THR A 106 7.38 7.95 -11.28
C THR A 106 6.37 9.08 -11.15
N GLU A 107 6.69 10.29 -11.64
CA GLU A 107 5.75 11.42 -11.60
C GLU A 107 4.50 11.14 -12.45
N ALA A 108 4.69 10.56 -13.63
CA ALA A 108 3.58 10.19 -14.52
C ALA A 108 2.64 9.17 -13.84
N ARG A 109 3.19 8.17 -13.13
CA ARG A 109 2.39 7.20 -12.37
C ARG A 109 1.63 7.83 -11.20
N LEU A 110 2.25 8.76 -10.48
CA LEU A 110 1.56 9.53 -9.44
C LEU A 110 0.40 10.32 -10.04
N ARG A 111 0.62 11.00 -11.17
CA ARG A 111 -0.41 11.76 -11.87
C ARG A 111 -1.56 10.87 -12.30
N GLN A 112 -1.27 9.70 -12.86
CA GLN A 112 -2.28 8.69 -13.19
C GLN A 112 -3.08 8.28 -11.94
N LEU A 113 -2.42 7.94 -10.83
CA LEU A 113 -3.10 7.63 -9.57
C LEU A 113 -3.94 8.80 -9.03
N ALA A 114 -3.56 10.04 -9.30
CA ALA A 114 -4.30 11.22 -8.89
C ALA A 114 -5.55 11.50 -9.76
N THR A 115 -5.63 10.97 -10.97
CA THR A 115 -6.73 11.27 -11.92
C THR A 115 -7.53 10.05 -12.36
N VAL A 116 -7.06 8.83 -12.08
CA VAL A 116 -7.68 7.60 -12.57
C VAL A 116 -9.06 7.37 -11.96
N ASP A 117 -9.98 6.84 -12.76
CA ASP A 117 -11.27 6.32 -12.32
C ASP A 117 -11.13 5.13 -11.35
N GLN A 118 -12.20 4.87 -10.59
CA GLN A 118 -12.20 3.85 -9.55
C GLN A 118 -11.95 2.43 -10.11
N ALA A 119 -12.46 2.12 -11.30
CA ALA A 119 -12.34 0.77 -11.88
C ALA A 119 -10.89 0.45 -12.28
N ARG A 120 -10.11 1.44 -12.73
CA ARG A 120 -8.71 1.26 -13.10
C ARG A 120 -7.74 1.48 -11.93
N LEU A 121 -8.18 2.02 -10.80
CA LEU A 121 -7.36 2.27 -9.62
C LEU A 121 -6.53 1.05 -9.17
N PRO A 122 -7.07 -0.19 -9.09
CA PRO A 122 -6.28 -1.37 -8.70
C PRO A 122 -5.09 -1.65 -9.64
N HIS A 123 -5.27 -1.42 -10.94
CA HIS A 123 -4.23 -1.64 -11.94
C HIS A 123 -3.04 -0.69 -11.75
N TYR A 124 -3.29 0.61 -11.59
CA TYR A 124 -2.23 1.58 -11.39
C TYR A 124 -1.56 1.47 -10.01
N LEU A 125 -2.31 1.11 -8.97
CA LEU A 125 -1.73 0.82 -7.65
C LEU A 125 -0.77 -0.36 -7.72
N ARG A 126 -1.14 -1.43 -8.44
CA ARG A 126 -0.26 -2.57 -8.65
C ARG A 126 1.05 -2.14 -9.31
N GLN A 127 0.98 -1.33 -10.37
CA GLN A 127 2.18 -0.83 -11.05
C GLN A 127 3.05 0.03 -10.11
N ALA A 128 2.45 0.92 -9.33
CA ALA A 128 3.17 1.78 -8.39
C ALA A 128 3.87 0.95 -7.29
N VAL A 129 3.18 -0.04 -6.71
CA VAL A 129 3.75 -0.92 -5.69
C VAL A 129 4.87 -1.79 -6.26
N GLN A 130 4.75 -2.28 -7.50
CA GLN A 130 5.82 -3.03 -8.15
C GLN A 130 7.07 -2.19 -8.42
N LEU A 131 6.90 -0.92 -8.79
CA LEU A 131 8.01 0.02 -8.93
C LEU A 131 8.69 0.28 -7.58
N LEU A 132 7.91 0.50 -6.52
CA LEU A 132 8.46 0.70 -5.18
C LEU A 132 9.23 -0.53 -4.71
N ARG A 133 8.72 -1.73 -5.02
CA ARG A 133 9.43 -2.98 -4.77
C ARG A 133 10.76 -3.09 -5.51
N SER A 134 10.83 -2.70 -6.79
CA SER A 134 12.07 -2.82 -7.56
C SER A 134 13.20 -1.92 -7.05
N HIS A 135 12.88 -0.93 -6.22
CA HIS A 135 13.83 -0.01 -5.60
C HIS A 135 13.88 -0.12 -4.07
N ASP A 136 13.29 -1.17 -3.49
CA ASP A 136 13.27 -1.42 -2.05
C ASP A 136 12.75 -0.21 -1.23
N VAL A 137 11.67 0.42 -1.71
CA VAL A 137 11.01 1.53 -1.01
C VAL A 137 9.73 1.02 -0.35
N GLY A 138 9.68 1.10 0.99
CA GLY A 138 8.52 0.66 1.77
C GLY A 138 7.35 1.63 1.73
N ILE A 139 6.16 1.13 2.07
CA ILE A 139 4.87 1.85 2.11
C ILE A 139 4.20 1.57 3.46
N ASP A 140 3.57 2.57 4.06
CA ASP A 140 2.66 2.36 5.18
C ASP A 140 1.32 1.78 4.67
N TYR A 141 1.17 0.47 4.81
CA TYR A 141 -0.02 -0.25 4.36
C TYR A 141 -1.27 0.02 5.21
N LEU A 142 -1.12 0.41 6.47
CA LEU A 142 -2.27 0.81 7.30
C LEU A 142 -2.84 2.13 6.80
N ARG A 143 -1.97 3.10 6.51
CA ARG A 143 -2.37 4.36 5.88
C ARG A 143 -2.94 4.13 4.49
N LEU A 144 -2.33 3.24 3.69
CA LEU A 144 -2.86 2.89 2.38
C LEU A 144 -4.26 2.26 2.47
N LEU A 145 -4.49 1.34 3.41
CA LEU A 145 -5.81 0.73 3.63
C LEU A 145 -6.88 1.80 3.90
N ARG A 146 -6.60 2.70 4.85
CA ARG A 146 -7.50 3.81 5.21
C ARG A 146 -7.79 4.69 4.00
N ASP A 147 -6.77 4.96 3.19
CA ASP A 147 -6.92 5.75 1.97
C ASP A 147 -7.77 5.03 0.92
N LEU A 148 -7.60 3.72 0.77
CA LEU A 148 -8.40 2.91 -0.14
C LEU A 148 -9.85 2.79 0.29
N CYS A 149 -10.15 2.67 1.59
CA CYS A 149 -11.52 2.69 2.10
C CYS A 149 -12.28 3.97 1.71
N VAL A 150 -11.57 5.10 1.60
CA VAL A 150 -12.13 6.37 1.09
C VAL A 150 -12.20 6.36 -0.43
N LEU A 151 -11.14 5.95 -1.12
CA LEU A 151 -11.06 5.97 -2.58
C LEU A 151 -12.06 5.03 -3.27
N THR A 152 -12.42 3.92 -2.62
CA THR A 152 -13.38 2.96 -3.17
C THR A 152 -14.83 3.27 -2.76
N ASN A 153 -15.06 4.33 -1.98
CA ASN A 153 -16.41 4.72 -1.61
C ASN A 153 -16.99 5.67 -2.67
N PRO A 154 -18.02 5.25 -3.44
CA PRO A 154 -18.58 6.07 -4.51
C PRO A 154 -19.33 7.31 -3.98
N LYS A 155 -19.63 7.37 -2.68
CA LYS A 155 -20.37 8.47 -2.04
C LYS A 155 -19.47 9.58 -1.52
N VAL A 156 -18.15 9.42 -1.58
CA VAL A 156 -17.18 10.36 -0.99
C VAL A 156 -16.41 11.09 -2.08
N ASP A 157 -16.27 12.41 -1.93
CA ASP A 157 -15.34 13.17 -2.77
C ASP A 157 -13.89 12.76 -2.46
N THR A 158 -13.27 12.09 -3.42
CA THR A 158 -11.89 11.58 -3.32
C THR A 158 -10.83 12.61 -3.69
N HIS A 159 -11.22 13.78 -4.20
CA HIS A 159 -10.28 14.78 -4.73
C HIS A 159 -9.28 15.25 -3.67
N LYS A 160 -9.74 15.56 -2.45
CA LYS A 160 -8.88 15.98 -1.34
C LYS A 160 -7.82 14.95 -0.99
N LEU A 161 -8.17 13.66 -1.05
CA LEU A 161 -7.25 12.56 -0.76
C LEU A 161 -6.20 12.40 -1.86
N ARG A 162 -6.62 12.47 -3.12
CA ARG A 162 -5.71 12.41 -4.27
C ARG A 162 -4.73 13.58 -4.28
N LEU A 163 -5.22 14.79 -3.98
CA LEU A 163 -4.35 15.96 -3.76
C LEU A 163 -3.38 15.75 -2.60
N ARG A 164 -3.79 15.10 -1.52
CA ARG A 164 -2.88 14.79 -0.40
C ARG A 164 -1.74 13.88 -0.84
N TRP A 165 -1.99 12.85 -1.67
CA TRP A 165 -0.91 12.04 -2.24
C TRP A 165 0.07 12.87 -3.08
N VAL A 166 -0.45 13.76 -3.93
CA VAL A 166 0.39 14.67 -4.74
C VAL A 166 1.21 15.61 -3.86
N ARG A 167 0.61 16.19 -2.81
CA ARG A 167 1.31 17.06 -1.84
C ARG A 167 2.40 16.32 -1.08
N ASP A 168 2.11 15.12 -0.60
CA ASP A 168 3.08 14.28 0.11
C ASP A 168 4.27 13.90 -0.77
N TYR A 169 4.02 13.65 -2.06
CA TYR A 169 5.07 13.45 -3.06
C TYR A 169 5.98 14.68 -3.17
N TYR A 170 5.42 15.85 -3.51
CA TYR A 170 6.25 17.05 -3.71
C TYR A 170 6.96 17.49 -2.42
N ARG A 171 6.32 17.34 -1.25
CA ARG A 171 6.98 17.57 0.04
C ARG A 171 8.24 16.71 0.18
N THR A 172 8.16 15.44 -0.21
CA THR A 172 9.30 14.52 -0.17
C THR A 172 10.37 14.89 -1.20
N VAL A 173 9.97 15.28 -2.42
CA VAL A 173 10.90 15.75 -3.45
C VAL A 173 11.69 16.97 -2.97
N HIS A 174 10.99 17.99 -2.47
CA HIS A 174 11.61 19.21 -1.97
C HIS A 174 12.55 18.97 -0.78
N ALA A 175 12.16 18.09 0.15
CA ALA A 175 13.05 17.72 1.27
C ALA A 175 14.34 17.04 0.79
N ARG A 176 14.27 16.22 -0.27
CA ARG A 176 15.44 15.54 -0.85
C ARG A 176 16.35 16.51 -1.61
N THR A 177 15.80 17.42 -2.40
CA THR A 177 16.57 18.43 -3.15
C THR A 177 17.16 19.52 -2.25
N GLY A 178 16.48 19.86 -1.14
CA GLY A 178 16.99 20.80 -0.13
C GLY A 178 18.15 20.21 0.68
N ASN A 179 18.14 18.89 0.94
CA ASN A 179 19.24 18.22 1.62
C ASN A 179 20.48 17.98 0.74
N SER A 180 20.34 17.96 -0.59
CA SER A 180 21.50 17.81 -1.50
C SER A 180 22.30 19.10 -1.67
N SER A 181 21.69 20.28 -1.42
CA SER A 181 22.35 21.59 -1.55
C SER A 181 23.11 22.02 -0.28
N THR A 182 22.78 21.49 0.90
CA THR A 182 23.52 21.74 2.15
C THR A 182 24.74 20.85 2.34
N LYS A 183 24.85 19.72 1.62
CA LYS A 183 26.00 18.79 1.71
C LYS A 183 27.20 19.14 0.82
N GLY A 184 27.08 20.14 -0.07
CA GLY A 184 28.11 20.51 -1.05
C GLY A 184 28.98 21.73 -0.70
N LYS A 185 28.90 22.27 0.53
CA LYS A 185 29.57 23.53 0.93
C LYS A 185 30.61 23.37 2.04
N ALA A 186 31.16 22.17 2.20
CA ALA A 186 32.27 21.88 3.10
C ALA A 186 33.32 21.02 2.38
N ALA A 187 34.12 21.67 1.53
CA ALA A 187 35.40 21.19 1.04
C ALA A 187 36.20 22.41 0.55
#